data_AF-A0AAU2KR22-F1
#
_entry.id   AF-A0AAU2KR22-F1
#
_cell.length_a   1.000
_cell.length_b   1.000
_cell.length_c   1.000
_cell.angle_alpha   90.00
_cell.angle_beta   90.00
_cell.angle_gamma   90.00
#
_symmetry.space_group_name_H-M   'P 1'
#
loop_
_entity.id
_entity.type
_entity.pdbx_description
1 polymer ?
#
loop_
_entity_poly.entity_id
_entity_poly.type
_entity_poly.pdbx_seq_one_letter_code
_entity_poly.pdbx_strand_id
1 'polypeptide(L)'
;MTTRRLPCPPAPGPLEACAARFDGLLSTPAQRRGFREYLAGLLLPRGRNKTLTCLAGTEPVVGAQHPSVQRLQFFLSESTWDHERVNARRVELLLADPATAPHAGGVLLIDDSGDRKDGKTTAHIGRQWLGRLGKTDNGIVTVTTCWADENLYYPLHAVPYSPGHHFPKGRSDPGFRTKLQIAAELARTAKATGVAFRAVAADCAYGDQDSFRRQLSEAELPFAMALKPSHGTWAYGKDAYTPADAARALTWTEPEHPGDWTAVERTFRDGHTETWWAADVHLGWWGPDGNVRLIVATADPATLPAKATWYWPPTCPDPAAPARPIVPNPPLTCTKSSGSTASGTGSSRTTSRSRTNSGGPTSRPAPTPLSAATRRWSPARSRSVGTPGSVRHPRFRPAQHQRSRPKNRAGPRGGPTRPHQPHTASRPKAIRAVRAWLVPWTSLQRCWRAWSNAPPPPELQALINAVGAGHPLDLYSPA
;
A
#
# COMPACT_ATOMS: atom_id res chain seq x y z
N MET A 1 -2.48 -6.11 37.23
CA MET A 1 -2.52 -4.63 37.35
C MET A 1 -1.82 -4.02 36.15
N THR A 2 -2.53 -3.30 35.28
CA THR A 2 -1.91 -2.47 34.24
C THR A 2 -1.30 -1.23 34.88
N THR A 3 0.02 -1.05 34.79
CA THR A 3 0.69 0.17 35.24
C THR A 3 0.16 1.38 34.46
N ARG A 4 -0.27 2.42 35.17
CA ARG A 4 -0.82 3.64 34.56
C ARG A 4 0.25 4.27 33.67
N ARG A 5 -0.01 4.31 32.36
CA ARG A 5 0.92 4.89 31.38
C ARG A 5 1.15 6.37 31.69
N LEU A 6 2.42 6.78 31.70
CA LEU A 6 2.78 8.20 31.79
C LEU A 6 2.15 8.97 30.62
N PRO A 7 1.61 10.18 30.88
CA PRO A 7 0.99 11.00 29.85
C PRO A 7 2.02 11.42 28.79
N CYS A 8 1.56 11.60 27.56
CA CYS A 8 2.31 12.22 26.48
C CYS A 8 1.49 13.39 25.91
N PRO A 9 2.12 14.42 25.32
CA PRO A 9 1.39 15.45 24.59
C PRO A 9 0.51 14.80 23.52
N PRO A 10 -0.78 15.15 23.43
CA PRO A 10 -1.67 14.59 22.42
C PRO A 10 -1.27 15.10 21.03
N ALA A 11 -1.60 14.33 20.00
CA ALA A 11 -1.71 14.87 18.66
C ALA A 11 -2.85 15.91 18.64
N PRO A 12 -2.85 16.86 17.70
CA PRO A 12 -3.89 17.88 17.71
C PRO A 12 -5.19 17.31 17.10
N GLY A 13 -6.35 17.77 17.59
CA GLY A 13 -7.67 17.40 17.10
C GLY A 13 -7.95 15.88 16.97
N PRO A 14 -8.80 15.44 16.01
CA PRO A 14 -9.13 14.02 15.77
C PRO A 14 -7.94 13.11 15.42
N LEU A 15 -6.75 13.64 15.17
CA LEU A 15 -5.56 12.79 14.99
C LEU A 15 -5.20 12.05 16.28
N GLU A 16 -5.51 12.61 17.46
CA GLU A 16 -5.28 11.94 18.74
C GLU A 16 -6.12 10.66 18.89
N ALA A 17 -7.41 10.72 18.53
CA ALA A 17 -8.29 9.55 18.58
C ALA A 17 -7.79 8.42 17.67
N CYS A 18 -7.18 8.75 16.53
CA CYS A 18 -6.52 7.78 15.66
C CYS A 18 -5.21 7.24 16.30
N ALA A 19 -4.33 8.13 16.75
CA ALA A 19 -3.03 7.76 17.31
C ALA A 19 -3.13 6.92 18.58
N ALA A 20 -4.08 7.24 19.47
CA ALA A 20 -4.32 6.53 20.72
C ALA A 20 -4.70 5.05 20.50
N ARG A 21 -5.30 4.68 19.36
CA ARG A 21 -5.60 3.26 19.01
C ARG A 21 -4.33 2.40 18.86
N PHE A 22 -3.15 3.01 18.77
CA PHE A 22 -1.83 2.36 18.70
C PHE A 22 -1.01 2.43 19.99
N ASP A 23 -1.45 3.18 21.02
CA ASP A 23 -0.68 3.35 22.26
C ASP A 23 -0.37 2.03 22.97
N GLY A 24 -1.23 1.01 22.79
CA GLY A 24 -0.99 -0.36 23.24
C GLY A 24 0.39 -0.89 22.84
N LEU A 25 0.83 -0.60 21.61
CA LEU A 25 2.07 -1.07 20.99
C LEU A 25 3.29 -0.20 21.32
N LEU A 26 3.06 1.04 21.77
CA LEU A 26 4.08 2.05 22.00
C LEU A 26 4.39 2.12 23.51
N SER A 27 5.42 1.38 23.92
CA SER A 27 5.77 1.16 25.33
C SER A 27 6.12 2.48 26.06
N THR A 28 7.00 3.31 25.47
CA THR A 28 7.51 4.52 26.12
C THR A 28 6.67 5.77 25.78
N PRO A 29 6.67 6.81 26.64
CA PRO A 29 6.08 8.11 26.31
C PRO A 29 6.75 8.75 25.09
N ALA A 30 8.05 8.52 24.89
CA ALA A 30 8.81 8.99 23.74
C ALA A 30 8.33 8.34 22.43
N GLN A 31 8.04 7.04 22.41
CA GLN A 31 7.42 6.35 21.27
C GLN A 31 6.02 6.91 20.96
N ARG A 32 5.17 7.04 21.99
CA ARG A 32 3.82 7.61 21.84
C ARG A 32 3.81 9.03 21.28
N ARG A 33 4.75 9.87 21.74
CA ARG A 33 4.97 11.22 21.23
C ARG A 33 5.53 11.20 19.80
N GLY A 34 6.56 10.40 19.53
CA GLY A 34 7.20 10.30 18.22
C GLY A 34 6.23 9.86 17.13
N PHE A 35 5.36 8.89 17.42
CA PHE A 35 4.30 8.45 16.51
C PHE A 35 3.29 9.57 16.18
N ARG A 36 2.87 10.34 17.20
CA ARG A 36 2.00 11.52 17.03
C ARG A 36 2.67 12.63 16.20
N GLU A 37 3.91 12.98 16.53
CA GLU A 37 4.73 13.96 15.78
C GLU A 37 4.92 13.51 14.31
N TYR A 38 5.14 12.20 14.06
CA TYR A 38 5.32 11.61 12.73
C TYR A 38 4.03 11.63 11.89
N LEU A 39 2.91 11.15 12.44
CA LEU A 39 1.62 11.15 11.74
C LEU A 39 1.16 12.58 11.40
N ALA A 40 1.31 13.52 12.33
CA ALA A 40 0.99 14.93 12.07
C ALA A 40 1.85 15.49 10.93
N GLY A 41 3.17 15.23 10.97
CA GLY A 41 4.10 15.65 9.92
C GLY A 41 3.75 15.12 8.51
N LEU A 42 3.26 13.88 8.41
CA LEU A 42 2.86 13.26 7.14
C LEU A 42 1.57 13.84 6.55
N LEU A 43 0.58 14.14 7.41
CA LEU A 43 -0.76 14.57 6.99
C LEU A 43 -0.84 16.06 6.64
N LEU A 44 0.07 16.87 7.20
CA LEU A 44 0.22 18.29 6.91
C LEU A 44 0.61 18.55 5.42
N PRO A 45 -0.02 19.52 4.74
CA PRO A 45 0.21 19.87 3.34
C PRO A 45 1.45 20.76 3.20
N ARG A 46 2.57 20.27 3.71
CA ARG A 46 3.87 20.91 3.51
C ARG A 46 4.34 20.56 2.11
N GLY A 47 4.85 21.55 1.35
CA GLY A 47 5.31 21.36 -0.04
C GLY A 47 6.39 20.27 -0.22
N ARG A 48 7.01 19.85 0.89
CA ARG A 48 7.72 18.57 1.03
C ARG A 48 7.27 17.92 2.34
N ASN A 49 6.88 16.65 2.33
CA ASN A 49 6.48 15.88 3.52
C ASN A 49 7.26 14.56 3.66
N LYS A 50 8.45 14.48 3.05
CA LYS A 50 9.27 13.25 2.97
C LYS A 50 10.60 13.30 3.74
N THR A 51 11.01 14.46 4.24
CA THR A 51 12.25 14.64 5.01
C THR A 51 11.95 14.90 6.48
N LEU A 52 12.85 14.47 7.38
CA LEU A 52 12.69 14.65 8.82
C LEU A 52 12.49 16.11 9.24
N THR A 53 13.24 17.06 8.64
CA THR A 53 13.03 18.50 8.86
C THR A 53 11.61 18.94 8.51
N CYS A 54 11.11 18.53 7.34
CA CYS A 54 9.77 18.91 6.92
C CYS A 54 8.65 18.17 7.68
N LEU A 55 8.89 16.98 8.22
CA LEU A 55 7.97 16.29 9.14
C LEU A 55 7.95 16.99 10.52
N ALA A 56 9.12 17.34 11.03
CA ALA A 56 9.30 18.11 12.28
C ALA A 56 8.78 19.55 12.19
N GLY A 57 8.62 20.07 10.97
CA GLY A 57 8.19 21.45 10.72
C GLY A 57 9.31 22.48 10.86
N THR A 58 10.54 22.11 10.54
CA THR A 58 11.72 22.97 10.60
C THR A 58 12.28 23.28 9.21
N GLU A 59 13.06 24.36 9.13
CA GLU A 59 13.80 24.76 7.92
C GLU A 59 14.72 23.62 7.46
N PRO A 60 14.74 23.23 6.17
CA PRO A 60 15.75 22.30 5.65
C PRO A 60 17.18 22.82 5.92
N VAL A 61 18.12 21.91 6.20
CA VAL A 61 19.51 22.22 6.58
C VAL A 61 19.62 22.95 7.93
N VAL A 62 19.17 24.21 8.04
CA VAL A 62 19.28 25.03 9.25
C VAL A 62 18.60 24.36 10.45
N GLY A 63 17.37 23.89 10.25
CA GLY A 63 16.58 23.21 11.28
C GLY A 63 16.92 21.74 11.49
N ALA A 64 17.99 21.20 10.88
CA ALA A 64 18.32 19.77 10.98
C ALA A 64 18.74 19.34 12.40
N GLN A 65 19.37 20.24 13.17
CA GLN A 65 19.76 19.99 14.56
C GLN A 65 18.67 20.33 15.58
N HIS A 66 17.48 20.76 15.12
CA HIS A 66 16.40 21.11 16.02
C HIS A 66 15.91 19.87 16.81
N PRO A 67 15.61 19.98 18.12
CA PRO A 67 15.26 18.81 18.94
C PRO A 67 14.07 17.97 18.45
N SER A 68 13.13 18.54 17.70
CA SER A 68 12.05 17.75 17.07
C SER A 68 12.51 16.89 15.89
N VAL A 69 13.52 17.33 15.14
CA VAL A 69 14.13 16.53 14.06
C VAL A 69 14.89 15.36 14.65
N GLN A 70 15.73 15.61 15.66
CA GLN A 70 16.48 14.56 16.35
C GLN A 70 15.55 13.53 17.01
N ARG A 71 14.45 13.96 17.65
CA ARG A 71 13.43 13.03 18.18
C ARG A 71 12.76 12.19 17.09
N LEU A 72 12.37 12.78 15.95
CA LEU A 72 11.77 12.02 14.86
C LEU A 72 12.78 11.08 14.19
N GLN A 73 14.05 11.46 14.10
CA GLN A 73 15.12 10.58 13.64
C GLN A 73 15.24 9.36 14.55
N PHE A 74 15.44 9.59 15.86
CA PHE A 74 15.52 8.51 16.85
C PHE A 74 14.26 7.64 16.86
N PHE A 75 13.08 8.23 16.71
CA PHE A 75 11.82 7.48 16.60
C PHE A 75 11.81 6.56 15.38
N LEU A 76 12.32 6.98 14.21
CA LEU A 76 12.29 6.17 12.99
C LEU A 76 13.48 5.23 12.80
N SER A 77 14.62 5.44 13.47
CA SER A 77 15.82 4.58 13.30
C SER A 77 16.20 3.75 14.51
N GLU A 78 16.15 4.31 15.73
CA GLU A 78 16.67 3.65 16.95
C GLU A 78 15.57 3.07 17.85
N SER A 79 14.33 3.55 17.71
CA SER A 79 13.26 3.21 18.64
C SER A 79 12.68 1.82 18.35
N THR A 80 12.63 0.98 19.38
CA THR A 80 12.26 -0.44 19.33
C THR A 80 10.76 -0.72 19.18
N TRP A 81 10.01 0.12 18.47
CA TRP A 81 8.62 -0.19 18.13
C TRP A 81 8.57 -1.11 16.91
N ASP A 82 7.65 -2.06 16.95
CA ASP A 82 7.49 -3.07 15.91
C ASP A 82 6.56 -2.54 14.81
N HIS A 83 7.13 -2.32 13.63
CA HIS A 83 6.40 -1.81 12.47
C HIS A 83 5.39 -2.80 11.88
N GLU A 84 5.62 -4.10 12.01
CA GLU A 84 4.70 -5.14 11.55
C GLU A 84 3.48 -5.17 12.48
N ARG A 85 3.68 -5.07 13.81
CA ARG A 85 2.58 -4.95 14.77
C ARG A 85 1.78 -3.65 14.61
N VAL A 86 2.44 -2.52 14.30
CA VAL A 86 1.73 -1.28 13.95
C VAL A 86 0.90 -1.46 12.67
N ASN A 87 1.44 -2.16 11.66
CA ASN A 87 0.68 -2.45 10.45
C ASN A 87 -0.48 -3.43 10.69
N ALA A 88 -0.27 -4.50 11.46
CA ALA A 88 -1.31 -5.47 11.82
C ALA A 88 -2.45 -4.79 12.58
N ARG A 89 -2.14 -3.94 13.56
CA ARG A 89 -3.15 -3.10 14.23
C ARG A 89 -3.86 -2.21 13.22
N ARG A 90 -3.14 -1.53 12.32
CA ARG A 90 -3.77 -0.69 11.27
C ARG A 90 -4.74 -1.49 10.39
N VAL A 91 -4.42 -2.73 10.03
CA VAL A 91 -5.31 -3.63 9.27
C VAL A 91 -6.53 -4.00 10.13
N GLU A 92 -6.34 -4.46 11.38
CA GLU A 92 -7.43 -4.73 12.33
C GLU A 92 -8.40 -3.55 12.46
N LEU A 93 -7.90 -2.31 12.55
CA LEU A 93 -8.73 -1.11 12.63
C LEU A 93 -9.53 -0.83 11.34
N LEU A 94 -9.08 -1.32 10.18
CA LEU A 94 -9.76 -1.20 8.88
C LEU A 94 -10.80 -2.31 8.68
N LEU A 95 -10.50 -3.53 9.16
CA LEU A 95 -11.44 -4.65 9.18
C LEU A 95 -12.65 -4.37 10.08
N ALA A 96 -12.42 -3.71 11.22
CA ALA A 96 -13.44 -3.43 12.22
C ALA A 96 -14.32 -2.19 11.94
N ASP A 97 -14.02 -1.41 10.89
CA ASP A 97 -14.80 -0.22 10.52
C ASP A 97 -15.64 -0.52 9.26
N PRO A 98 -16.99 -0.52 9.33
CA PRO A 98 -17.86 -0.82 8.20
C PRO A 98 -17.61 0.05 6.95
N ALA A 99 -17.05 1.26 7.11
CA ALA A 99 -16.72 2.14 5.99
C ALA A 99 -15.40 1.77 5.27
N THR A 100 -14.65 0.78 5.78
CA THR A 100 -13.43 0.25 5.16
C THR A 100 -13.31 -1.28 5.19
N ALA A 101 -14.25 -1.98 5.82
CA ALA A 101 -14.24 -3.42 5.98
C ALA A 101 -14.24 -4.12 4.60
N PRO A 102 -13.29 -5.04 4.35
CA PRO A 102 -13.21 -5.73 3.07
C PRO A 102 -14.35 -6.75 2.94
N HIS A 103 -14.82 -6.95 1.71
CA HIS A 103 -15.92 -7.84 1.37
C HIS A 103 -15.56 -8.75 0.19
N ALA A 104 -16.35 -9.81 -0.01
CA ALA A 104 -16.10 -10.84 -1.01
C ALA A 104 -16.17 -10.34 -2.48
N GLY A 105 -16.65 -9.13 -2.75
CA GLY A 105 -16.61 -8.50 -4.07
C GLY A 105 -15.30 -7.75 -4.38
N GLY A 106 -14.55 -7.35 -3.36
CA GLY A 106 -13.27 -6.64 -3.54
C GLY A 106 -12.14 -7.53 -4.07
N VAL A 107 -11.05 -6.91 -4.52
CA VAL A 107 -9.87 -7.59 -5.08
C VAL A 107 -8.60 -7.27 -4.29
N LEU A 108 -7.69 -8.24 -4.24
CA LEU A 108 -6.36 -8.08 -3.67
C LEU A 108 -5.35 -7.79 -4.77
N LEU A 109 -5.02 -6.51 -4.97
CA LEU A 109 -4.04 -6.06 -5.95
C LEU A 109 -2.61 -6.31 -5.46
N ILE A 110 -1.74 -6.82 -6.34
CA ILE A 110 -0.30 -6.97 -6.13
C ILE A 110 0.45 -6.16 -7.19
N ASP A 111 1.36 -5.30 -6.73
CA ASP A 111 2.23 -4.45 -7.58
C ASP A 111 3.55 -4.16 -6.85
N ASP A 112 4.64 -3.90 -7.59
CA ASP A 112 5.92 -3.47 -7.03
C ASP A 112 6.35 -2.06 -7.42
N SER A 113 6.36 -1.17 -6.42
CA SER A 113 6.71 0.24 -6.61
C SER A 113 8.21 0.47 -6.42
N GLY A 114 8.85 1.05 -7.44
CA GLY A 114 10.28 1.39 -7.46
C GLY A 114 10.56 2.85 -7.14
N ASP A 115 11.28 3.11 -6.05
CA ASP A 115 11.82 4.43 -5.69
C ASP A 115 13.31 4.52 -6.06
N ARG A 116 13.65 5.46 -6.97
CA ARG A 116 15.05 5.75 -7.31
C ARG A 116 15.82 6.24 -6.08
N LYS A 117 17.04 5.74 -5.91
CA LYS A 117 17.98 6.14 -4.87
C LYS A 117 19.39 6.23 -5.47
N ASP A 118 20.13 7.25 -5.08
CA ASP A 118 21.54 7.38 -5.44
C ASP A 118 22.43 6.80 -4.32
N GLY A 119 23.66 6.38 -4.65
CA GLY A 119 24.60 5.78 -3.69
C GLY A 119 24.46 4.25 -3.53
N LYS A 120 25.11 3.69 -2.48
CA LYS A 120 25.21 2.24 -2.23
C LYS A 120 24.88 1.82 -0.78
N THR A 121 24.62 2.78 0.11
CA THR A 121 24.51 2.56 1.57
C THR A 121 23.09 2.41 2.08
N THR A 122 22.07 2.67 1.26
CA THR A 122 20.68 2.50 1.69
C THR A 122 20.33 1.01 1.69
N ALA A 123 19.62 0.54 2.72
CA ALA A 123 19.12 -0.84 2.75
C ALA A 123 18.32 -1.17 1.47
N HIS A 124 18.39 -2.43 1.02
CA HIS A 124 17.68 -2.96 -0.16
C HIS A 124 18.05 -2.32 -1.51
N ILE A 125 19.01 -1.38 -1.57
CA ILE A 125 19.35 -0.66 -2.79
C ILE A 125 20.01 -1.57 -3.85
N GLY A 126 19.66 -1.38 -5.11
CA GLY A 126 20.36 -2.04 -6.22
C GLY A 126 19.93 -1.56 -7.58
N ARG A 127 20.62 -2.03 -8.61
CA ARG A 127 20.27 -1.82 -10.02
C ARG A 127 19.08 -2.72 -10.37
N GLN A 128 17.90 -2.12 -10.51
CA GLN A 128 16.62 -2.82 -10.70
C GLN A 128 15.77 -2.10 -11.75
N TRP A 129 14.83 -2.80 -12.38
CA TRP A 129 13.78 -2.14 -13.16
C TRP A 129 12.93 -1.29 -12.23
N LEU A 130 12.83 0.02 -12.49
CA LEU A 130 11.99 0.94 -11.74
C LEU A 130 10.81 1.33 -12.64
N GLY A 131 9.65 0.68 -12.45
CA GLY A 131 8.48 0.82 -13.32
C GLY A 131 8.09 2.29 -13.59
N ARG A 132 8.07 3.11 -12.52
CA ARG A 132 7.80 4.55 -12.60
C ARG A 132 8.75 5.35 -13.51
N LEU A 133 9.98 4.87 -13.73
CA LEU A 133 10.96 5.51 -14.63
C LEU A 133 11.07 4.80 -16.00
N GLY A 134 10.39 3.67 -16.20
CA GLY A 134 10.45 2.89 -17.45
C GLY A 134 11.85 2.39 -17.81
N LYS A 135 12.75 2.21 -16.83
CA LYS A 135 14.14 1.81 -17.05
C LYS A 135 14.76 1.08 -15.86
N THR A 136 15.85 0.36 -16.12
CA THR A 136 16.73 -0.15 -15.06
C THR A 136 17.61 0.97 -14.51
N ASP A 137 17.46 1.28 -13.22
CA ASP A 137 18.27 2.27 -12.52
C ASP A 137 18.55 1.84 -11.07
N ASN A 138 19.30 2.64 -10.33
CA ASN A 138 19.58 2.37 -8.92
C ASN A 138 18.39 2.78 -8.03
N GLY A 139 17.91 1.87 -7.19
CA GLY A 139 16.74 2.14 -6.35
C GLY A 139 16.38 0.99 -5.41
N ILE A 140 15.32 1.24 -4.64
CA ILE A 140 14.63 0.25 -3.80
C ILE A 140 13.34 -0.09 -4.52
N VAL A 141 12.95 -1.36 -4.49
CA VAL A 141 11.66 -1.81 -5.01
C VAL A 141 10.90 -2.50 -3.89
N THR A 142 9.65 -2.10 -3.69
CA THR A 142 8.79 -2.57 -2.60
C THR A 142 7.61 -3.30 -3.20
N VAL A 143 7.48 -4.59 -2.90
CA VAL A 143 6.29 -5.39 -3.26
C VAL A 143 5.17 -5.00 -2.31
N THR A 144 3.99 -4.72 -2.86
CA THR A 144 2.84 -4.24 -2.09
C THR A 144 1.62 -5.10 -2.32
N THR A 145 0.75 -5.17 -1.32
CA THR A 145 -0.64 -5.63 -1.48
C THR A 145 -1.58 -4.47 -1.17
N CYS A 146 -2.61 -4.29 -1.98
CA CYS A 146 -3.64 -3.27 -1.82
C CYS A 146 -5.01 -3.92 -1.96
N TRP A 147 -5.89 -3.74 -0.98
CA TRP A 147 -7.29 -4.12 -1.14
C TRP A 147 -8.01 -3.00 -1.89
N ALA A 148 -8.87 -3.36 -2.83
CA ALA A 148 -9.68 -2.41 -3.59
C ALA A 148 -11.06 -2.95 -3.95
N ASP A 149 -12.04 -2.06 -4.00
CA ASP A 149 -13.28 -2.22 -4.76
C ASP A 149 -13.49 -1.01 -5.69
N GLU A 150 -14.70 -0.83 -6.21
CA GLU A 150 -15.08 0.29 -7.08
C GLU A 150 -15.04 1.68 -6.38
N ASN A 151 -15.14 1.71 -5.04
CA ASN A 151 -15.33 2.93 -4.24
C ASN A 151 -14.09 3.31 -3.41
N LEU A 152 -13.30 2.32 -3.00
CA LEU A 152 -12.25 2.45 -2.01
C LEU A 152 -11.04 1.57 -2.35
N TYR A 153 -9.85 2.07 -2.08
CA TYR A 153 -8.63 1.25 -2.08
C TYR A 153 -7.69 1.65 -0.93
N TYR A 154 -6.96 0.68 -0.38
CA TYR A 154 -5.93 0.94 0.62
C TYR A 154 -4.84 -0.15 0.67
N PRO A 155 -3.57 0.24 0.93
CA PRO A 155 -2.50 -0.73 1.09
C PRO A 155 -2.72 -1.59 2.35
N LEU A 156 -2.47 -2.89 2.25
CA LEU A 156 -2.42 -3.84 3.35
C LEU A 156 -0.99 -4.04 3.83
N HIS A 157 -0.08 -4.39 2.93
CA HIS A 157 1.32 -4.67 3.25
C HIS A 157 2.27 -4.05 2.22
N ALA A 158 3.51 -3.79 2.65
CA ALA A 158 4.58 -3.26 1.82
C ALA A 158 5.91 -3.83 2.31
N VAL A 159 6.57 -4.65 1.49
CA VAL A 159 7.84 -5.33 1.83
C VAL A 159 8.91 -4.99 0.81
N PRO A 160 10.03 -4.36 1.22
CA PRO A 160 11.18 -4.13 0.35
C PRO A 160 11.79 -5.44 -0.15
N TYR A 161 11.99 -5.56 -1.46
CA TYR A 161 12.78 -6.64 -2.04
C TYR A 161 14.27 -6.33 -1.90
N SER A 162 15.00 -7.27 -1.29
CA SER A 162 16.46 -7.23 -1.13
C SER A 162 17.14 -7.95 -2.29
N PRO A 163 17.92 -7.27 -3.15
CA PRO A 163 18.74 -7.94 -4.15
C PRO A 163 19.74 -8.93 -3.51
N GLY A 164 20.01 -10.05 -4.19
CA GLY A 164 20.86 -11.14 -3.68
C GLY A 164 22.24 -10.70 -3.17
N HIS A 165 22.85 -9.64 -3.72
CA HIS A 165 24.16 -9.14 -3.27
C HIS A 165 24.17 -8.53 -1.86
N HIS A 166 23.01 -8.39 -1.20
CA HIS A 166 22.93 -8.02 0.23
C HIS A 166 23.05 -9.23 1.17
N PHE A 167 23.05 -10.46 0.65
CA PHE A 167 23.09 -11.69 1.44
C PHE A 167 24.45 -12.40 1.31
N PRO A 168 25.00 -13.01 2.39
CA PRO A 168 26.28 -13.71 2.35
C PRO A 168 26.36 -14.82 1.28
N LYS A 169 25.28 -15.59 1.08
CA LYS A 169 25.21 -16.65 0.07
C LYS A 169 24.53 -16.22 -1.23
N GLY A 170 24.40 -14.91 -1.47
CA GLY A 170 23.78 -14.39 -2.69
C GLY A 170 22.30 -14.77 -2.79
N ARG A 171 21.90 -15.32 -3.93
CA ARG A 171 20.52 -15.83 -4.14
C ARG A 171 20.28 -17.23 -3.57
N SER A 172 21.33 -17.93 -3.13
CA SER A 172 21.24 -19.24 -2.48
C SER A 172 21.19 -19.13 -0.95
N ASP A 173 21.03 -17.90 -0.44
CA ASP A 173 20.87 -17.64 0.97
C ASP A 173 19.44 -18.00 1.42
N PRO A 174 19.25 -18.70 2.56
CA PRO A 174 17.90 -19.04 3.04
C PRO A 174 17.06 -17.80 3.38
N GLY A 175 17.68 -16.64 3.64
CA GLY A 175 16.97 -15.37 3.81
C GLY A 175 16.60 -14.66 2.51
N PHE A 176 17.13 -15.09 1.35
CA PHE A 176 16.82 -14.47 0.08
C PHE A 176 15.42 -14.87 -0.41
N ARG A 177 14.54 -13.87 -0.59
CA ARG A 177 13.20 -14.04 -1.17
C ARG A 177 13.09 -13.26 -2.47
N THR A 178 12.63 -13.92 -3.51
CA THR A 178 12.23 -13.27 -4.77
C THR A 178 10.96 -12.43 -4.57
N LYS A 179 10.73 -11.45 -5.46
CA LYS A 179 9.49 -10.65 -5.46
C LYS A 179 8.21 -11.51 -5.52
N LEU A 180 8.26 -12.62 -6.28
CA LEU A 180 7.15 -13.57 -6.41
C LEU A 180 6.85 -14.28 -5.08
N GLN A 181 7.87 -14.74 -4.37
CA GLN A 181 7.72 -15.35 -3.04
C GLN A 181 7.18 -14.33 -2.02
N ILE A 182 7.68 -13.09 -2.04
CA ILE A 182 7.17 -12.01 -1.19
C ILE A 182 5.68 -11.75 -1.50
N ALA A 183 5.32 -11.62 -2.78
CA ALA A 183 3.93 -11.41 -3.20
C ALA A 183 2.99 -12.55 -2.75
N ALA A 184 3.41 -13.81 -2.91
CA ALA A 184 2.61 -14.98 -2.52
C ALA A 184 2.49 -15.13 -0.99
N GLU A 185 3.53 -14.71 -0.25
CA GLU A 185 3.49 -14.61 1.21
C GLU A 185 2.52 -13.51 1.66
N LEU A 186 2.59 -12.31 1.07
CA LEU A 186 1.67 -11.22 1.40
C LEU A 186 0.20 -11.53 1.08
N ALA A 187 -0.06 -12.30 0.01
CA ALA A 187 -1.40 -12.76 -0.32
C ALA A 187 -1.93 -13.79 0.69
N ARG A 188 -1.09 -14.74 1.12
CA ARG A 188 -1.41 -15.68 2.21
C ARG A 188 -1.64 -14.96 3.54
N THR A 189 -0.82 -13.96 3.87
CA THR A 189 -1.00 -13.13 5.08
C THR A 189 -2.32 -12.36 5.04
N ALA A 190 -2.73 -11.82 3.89
CA ALA A 190 -4.04 -11.18 3.74
C ALA A 190 -5.21 -12.14 4.03
N LYS A 191 -5.21 -13.34 3.43
CA LYS A 191 -6.19 -14.41 3.69
C LYS A 191 -6.19 -14.82 5.18
N ALA A 192 -5.02 -15.06 5.75
CA ALA A 192 -4.87 -15.45 7.17
C ALA A 192 -5.29 -14.35 8.16
N THR A 193 -5.25 -13.07 7.76
CA THR A 193 -5.73 -11.94 8.57
C THR A 193 -7.25 -11.73 8.45
N GLY A 194 -7.95 -12.57 7.67
CA GLY A 194 -9.40 -12.46 7.47
C GLY A 194 -9.81 -11.35 6.49
N VAL A 195 -8.90 -10.89 5.62
CA VAL A 195 -9.27 -9.95 4.55
C VAL A 195 -10.10 -10.71 3.51
N ALA A 196 -11.37 -10.36 3.35
CA ALA A 196 -12.22 -10.91 2.31
C ALA A 196 -11.88 -10.28 0.93
N PHE A 197 -11.72 -11.11 -0.09
CA PHE A 197 -11.57 -10.69 -1.48
C PHE A 197 -11.97 -11.83 -2.42
N ARG A 198 -12.44 -11.46 -3.61
CA ARG A 198 -12.83 -12.37 -4.70
C ARG A 198 -11.63 -13.05 -5.35
N ALA A 199 -10.58 -12.27 -5.57
CA ALA A 199 -9.44 -12.63 -6.41
C ALA A 199 -8.18 -11.86 -6.01
N VAL A 200 -7.02 -12.48 -6.24
CA VAL A 200 -5.73 -11.79 -6.36
C VAL A 200 -5.58 -11.28 -7.79
N ALA A 201 -5.25 -10.00 -7.98
CA ALA A 201 -4.99 -9.42 -9.30
C ALA A 201 -3.58 -8.83 -9.37
N ALA A 202 -2.90 -9.08 -10.49
CA ALA A 202 -1.52 -8.65 -10.73
C ALA A 202 -1.24 -8.49 -12.23
N ASP A 203 -0.17 -7.76 -12.57
CA ASP A 203 0.24 -7.53 -13.95
C ASP A 203 1.03 -8.73 -14.54
N CYS A 204 1.44 -8.58 -15.81
CA CYS A 204 2.22 -9.59 -16.54
C CYS A 204 3.67 -9.80 -16.06
N ALA A 205 4.17 -9.03 -15.09
CA ALA A 205 5.43 -9.38 -14.41
C ALA A 205 5.22 -10.52 -13.41
N TYR A 206 4.00 -10.67 -12.88
CA TYR A 206 3.58 -11.76 -11.98
C TYR A 206 2.82 -12.87 -12.73
N GLY A 207 1.85 -12.51 -13.58
CA GLY A 207 0.98 -13.47 -14.27
C GLY A 207 1.71 -14.43 -15.22
N ASP A 208 2.78 -13.97 -15.88
CA ASP A 208 3.63 -14.83 -16.73
C ASP A 208 4.42 -15.90 -15.95
N GLN A 209 4.38 -15.89 -14.62
CA GLN A 209 5.22 -16.76 -13.79
C GLN A 209 4.42 -17.96 -13.27
N ASP A 210 4.59 -19.13 -13.89
CA ASP A 210 3.95 -20.40 -13.48
C ASP A 210 4.14 -20.71 -12.00
N SER A 211 5.35 -20.47 -11.49
CA SER A 211 5.69 -20.68 -10.08
C SER A 211 4.91 -19.77 -9.12
N PHE A 212 4.47 -18.59 -9.59
CA PHE A 212 3.64 -17.68 -8.81
C PHE A 212 2.16 -18.10 -8.87
N ARG A 213 1.65 -18.39 -10.08
CA ARG A 213 0.29 -18.93 -10.29
C ARG A 213 0.05 -20.21 -9.48
N ARG A 214 1.03 -21.10 -9.46
CA ARG A 214 1.02 -22.34 -8.66
C ARG A 214 0.94 -22.05 -7.16
N GLN A 215 1.79 -21.18 -6.63
CA GLN A 215 1.77 -20.82 -5.19
C GLN A 215 0.43 -20.21 -4.74
N LEU A 216 -0.27 -19.47 -5.61
CA LEU A 216 -1.62 -18.99 -5.31
C LEU A 216 -2.65 -20.13 -5.35
N SER A 217 -2.56 -21.02 -6.34
CA SER A 217 -3.45 -22.21 -6.43
C SER A 217 -3.28 -23.15 -5.22
N GLU A 218 -2.04 -23.44 -4.82
CA GLU A 218 -1.69 -24.25 -3.64
C GLU A 218 -2.15 -23.61 -2.32
N ALA A 219 -2.30 -22.29 -2.28
CA ALA A 219 -2.85 -21.55 -1.14
C ALA A 219 -4.37 -21.36 -1.19
N GLU A 220 -5.05 -21.95 -2.19
CA GLU A 220 -6.46 -21.75 -2.53
C GLU A 220 -6.80 -20.24 -2.58
N LEU A 221 -5.99 -19.50 -3.34
CA LEU A 221 -6.18 -18.08 -3.63
C LEU A 221 -6.64 -17.95 -5.09
N PRO A 222 -7.93 -17.71 -5.34
CA PRO A 222 -8.41 -17.40 -6.67
C PRO A 222 -7.70 -16.16 -7.20
N PHE A 223 -7.44 -16.11 -8.51
CA PHE A 223 -6.71 -15.02 -9.12
C PHE A 223 -7.27 -14.65 -10.50
N ALA A 224 -6.96 -13.44 -10.95
CA ALA A 224 -7.08 -12.98 -12.33
C ALA A 224 -5.86 -12.10 -12.64
N MET A 225 -4.92 -12.61 -13.42
CA MET A 225 -3.63 -11.93 -13.66
C MET A 225 -3.37 -11.72 -15.14
N ALA A 226 -2.84 -10.56 -15.52
CA ALA A 226 -2.51 -10.30 -16.91
C ALA A 226 -1.35 -11.19 -17.39
N LEU A 227 -1.39 -11.65 -18.64
CA LEU A 227 -0.29 -12.26 -19.37
C LEU A 227 0.27 -11.27 -20.39
N LYS A 228 1.50 -11.53 -20.86
CA LYS A 228 1.96 -10.90 -22.11
C LYS A 228 1.21 -11.49 -23.31
N PRO A 229 0.95 -10.70 -24.37
CA PRO A 229 0.42 -11.22 -25.63
C PRO A 229 1.31 -12.33 -26.21
N SER A 230 2.63 -12.26 -25.97
CA SER A 230 3.64 -13.21 -26.41
C SER A 230 3.99 -14.28 -25.35
N HIS A 231 3.07 -14.61 -24.43
CA HIS A 231 3.28 -15.67 -23.45
C HIS A 231 3.26 -17.03 -24.17
N GLY A 232 4.42 -17.66 -24.34
CA GLY A 232 4.52 -18.92 -25.08
C GLY A 232 4.07 -20.13 -24.26
N THR A 233 3.18 -20.95 -24.82
CA THR A 233 2.86 -22.31 -24.34
C THR A 233 3.39 -23.35 -25.33
N TRP A 234 3.45 -24.62 -24.94
CA TRP A 234 3.70 -25.71 -25.89
C TRP A 234 2.46 -25.93 -26.76
N ALA A 235 2.67 -26.05 -28.08
CA ALA A 235 1.64 -26.32 -29.09
C ALA A 235 2.25 -27.16 -30.22
N TYR A 236 1.40 -27.81 -31.04
CA TYR A 236 1.85 -28.62 -32.17
C TYR A 236 1.75 -27.86 -33.50
N GLY A 237 2.81 -27.91 -34.31
CA GLY A 237 2.79 -27.46 -35.70
C GLY A 237 2.35 -26.00 -35.90
N LYS A 238 1.11 -25.83 -36.39
CA LYS A 238 0.50 -24.54 -36.75
C LYS A 238 -0.49 -24.00 -35.70
N ASP A 239 -0.65 -24.70 -34.58
CA ASP A 239 -1.61 -24.34 -33.55
C ASP A 239 -1.20 -23.06 -32.82
N ALA A 240 -2.16 -22.35 -32.25
CA ALA A 240 -1.89 -21.14 -31.48
C ALA A 240 -1.05 -21.46 -30.24
N TYR A 241 0.08 -20.76 -30.09
CA TYR A 241 1.04 -20.96 -29.02
C TYR A 241 1.22 -19.72 -28.11
N THR A 242 0.51 -18.63 -28.39
CA THR A 242 0.44 -17.44 -27.51
C THR A 242 -1.00 -16.94 -27.35
N PRO A 243 -1.32 -16.18 -26.28
CA PRO A 243 -2.65 -15.60 -26.10
C PRO A 243 -3.09 -14.71 -27.27
N ALA A 244 -2.15 -13.98 -27.89
CA ALA A 244 -2.46 -13.14 -29.03
C ALA A 244 -2.78 -13.95 -30.29
N ASP A 245 -2.10 -15.07 -30.52
CA ASP A 245 -2.39 -15.93 -31.68
C ASP A 245 -3.72 -16.65 -31.50
N ALA A 246 -4.02 -17.11 -30.28
CA ALA A 246 -5.26 -17.78 -29.96
C ALA A 246 -6.47 -16.82 -30.01
N ALA A 247 -6.31 -15.56 -29.60
CA ALA A 247 -7.35 -14.54 -29.77
C ALA A 247 -7.59 -14.15 -31.25
N ARG A 248 -6.58 -14.21 -32.12
CA ARG A 248 -6.75 -14.03 -33.58
C ARG A 248 -7.42 -15.20 -34.27
N ALA A 249 -7.51 -16.36 -33.61
CA ALA A 249 -8.22 -17.53 -34.13
C ALA A 249 -9.73 -17.50 -33.82
N LEU A 250 -10.18 -16.56 -32.98
CA LEU A 250 -11.60 -16.36 -32.68
C LEU A 250 -12.35 -15.74 -33.86
N THR A 251 -13.60 -16.18 -34.03
CA THR A 251 -14.54 -15.68 -35.01
C THR A 251 -14.99 -14.28 -34.64
N TRP A 252 -14.74 -13.32 -35.53
CA TRP A 252 -15.28 -11.97 -35.47
C TRP A 252 -15.76 -11.55 -36.86
N THR A 253 -16.88 -10.83 -36.95
CA THR A 253 -17.37 -10.24 -38.20
C THR A 253 -17.60 -8.74 -38.01
N GLU A 254 -18.57 -8.38 -37.19
CA GLU A 254 -18.96 -6.98 -36.92
C GLU A 254 -19.66 -6.87 -35.56
N PRO A 255 -19.85 -5.66 -34.98
CA PRO A 255 -20.51 -5.49 -33.68
C PRO A 255 -21.90 -6.15 -33.56
N GLU A 256 -22.66 -6.17 -34.65
CA GLU A 256 -23.99 -6.75 -34.76
C GLU A 256 -23.95 -8.29 -34.83
N HIS A 257 -22.83 -8.86 -35.29
CA HIS A 257 -22.58 -10.30 -35.44
C HIS A 257 -21.19 -10.66 -34.87
N PRO A 258 -21.03 -10.65 -33.54
CA PRO A 258 -19.71 -10.62 -32.90
C PRO A 258 -19.00 -11.99 -32.83
N GLY A 259 -19.63 -13.06 -33.33
CA GLY A 259 -19.06 -14.41 -33.35
C GLY A 259 -18.79 -14.95 -31.95
N ASP A 260 -17.53 -15.24 -31.64
CA ASP A 260 -17.10 -15.78 -30.35
C ASP A 260 -16.99 -14.69 -29.25
N TRP A 261 -17.20 -13.42 -29.59
CA TRP A 261 -17.04 -12.29 -28.68
C TRP A 261 -18.36 -11.84 -28.04
N THR A 262 -18.31 -11.51 -26.76
CA THR A 262 -19.42 -10.93 -26.00
C THR A 262 -19.14 -9.46 -25.71
N ALA A 263 -20.13 -8.59 -25.92
CA ALA A 263 -20.04 -7.18 -25.56
C ALA A 263 -20.03 -6.99 -24.02
N VAL A 264 -19.15 -6.12 -23.54
CA VAL A 264 -18.96 -5.78 -22.12
C VAL A 264 -18.91 -4.27 -21.99
N GLU A 265 -19.78 -3.67 -21.16
CA GLU A 265 -19.66 -2.25 -20.86
C GLU A 265 -18.47 -1.99 -19.92
N ARG A 266 -17.62 -1.02 -20.28
CA ARG A 266 -16.51 -0.58 -19.45
C ARG A 266 -16.71 0.86 -19.01
N THR A 267 -16.98 1.06 -17.72
CA THR A 267 -17.02 2.41 -17.10
C THR A 267 -15.62 2.92 -16.77
N PHE A 268 -15.37 4.21 -17.04
CA PHE A 268 -14.14 4.90 -16.72
C PHE A 268 -14.28 5.80 -15.49
N ARG A 269 -13.15 6.29 -14.95
CA ARG A 269 -13.09 7.05 -13.69
C ARG A 269 -13.89 8.37 -13.74
N ASP A 270 -13.96 8.98 -14.91
CA ASP A 270 -14.68 10.19 -15.25
C ASP A 270 -16.15 9.92 -15.63
N GLY A 271 -16.60 8.66 -15.57
CA GLY A 271 -18.00 8.27 -15.71
C GLY A 271 -18.47 7.94 -17.13
N HIS A 272 -17.64 8.15 -18.16
CA HIS A 272 -17.99 7.67 -19.50
C HIS A 272 -17.93 6.14 -19.57
N THR A 273 -18.73 5.55 -20.46
CA THR A 273 -18.70 4.12 -20.77
C THR A 273 -18.24 3.90 -22.21
N GLU A 274 -17.53 2.81 -22.44
CA GLU A 274 -17.21 2.30 -23.78
C GLU A 274 -17.68 0.85 -23.90
N THR A 275 -18.16 0.44 -25.08
CA THR A 275 -18.33 -0.97 -25.41
C THR A 275 -16.97 -1.61 -25.63
N TRP A 276 -16.67 -2.63 -24.84
CA TRP A 276 -15.53 -3.52 -24.98
C TRP A 276 -16.02 -4.91 -25.37
N TRP A 277 -15.11 -5.78 -25.76
CA TRP A 277 -15.39 -7.15 -26.19
C TRP A 277 -14.58 -8.12 -25.36
N ALA A 278 -15.18 -9.21 -24.90
CA ALA A 278 -14.50 -10.28 -24.19
C ALA A 278 -14.86 -11.65 -24.76
N ALA A 279 -13.91 -12.59 -24.71
CA ALA A 279 -14.10 -13.96 -25.17
C ALA A 279 -13.25 -14.93 -24.34
N ASP A 280 -13.70 -16.19 -24.23
CA ASP A 280 -12.86 -17.30 -23.78
C ASP A 280 -11.96 -17.77 -24.92
N VAL A 281 -10.75 -18.19 -24.58
CA VAL A 281 -9.71 -18.56 -25.55
C VAL A 281 -9.09 -19.90 -25.17
N HIS A 282 -9.02 -20.84 -26.11
CA HIS A 282 -8.26 -22.07 -25.94
C HIS A 282 -6.77 -21.83 -26.22
N LEU A 283 -5.90 -22.17 -25.27
CA LEU A 283 -4.44 -22.10 -25.41
C LEU A 283 -3.78 -23.20 -24.58
N GLY A 284 -3.36 -24.29 -25.23
CA GLY A 284 -2.82 -25.47 -24.55
C GLY A 284 -3.85 -26.07 -23.59
N TRP A 285 -3.53 -26.07 -22.28
CA TRP A 285 -4.44 -26.52 -21.22
C TRP A 285 -5.30 -25.39 -20.61
N TRP A 286 -5.24 -24.17 -21.13
CA TRP A 286 -6.17 -23.09 -20.77
C TRP A 286 -7.33 -23.03 -21.75
N GLY A 287 -8.51 -22.70 -21.24
CA GLY A 287 -9.72 -22.56 -22.04
C GLY A 287 -10.99 -22.72 -21.20
N PRO A 288 -12.18 -22.55 -21.79
CA PRO A 288 -13.47 -22.67 -21.11
C PRO A 288 -13.69 -24.07 -20.49
N ASP A 289 -13.06 -25.11 -21.04
CA ASP A 289 -13.13 -26.50 -20.55
C ASP A 289 -11.93 -26.90 -19.68
N GLY A 290 -10.92 -26.04 -19.55
CA GLY A 290 -9.72 -26.31 -18.77
C GLY A 290 -9.88 -26.01 -17.28
N ASN A 291 -8.91 -26.47 -16.47
CA ASN A 291 -8.82 -26.13 -15.04
C ASN A 291 -8.63 -24.63 -14.78
N VAL A 292 -8.23 -23.87 -15.80
CA VAL A 292 -8.04 -22.42 -15.75
C VAL A 292 -8.55 -21.85 -17.08
N ARG A 293 -9.52 -20.94 -17.03
CA ARG A 293 -9.97 -20.19 -18.21
C ARG A 293 -8.84 -19.32 -18.73
N LEU A 294 -8.92 -18.88 -19.98
CA LEU A 294 -8.16 -17.75 -20.50
C LEU A 294 -9.15 -16.81 -21.16
N ILE A 295 -9.27 -15.60 -20.61
CA ILE A 295 -10.13 -14.56 -21.17
C ILE A 295 -9.26 -13.55 -21.89
N VAL A 296 -9.65 -13.20 -23.11
CA VAL A 296 -9.20 -11.99 -23.80
C VAL A 296 -10.27 -10.91 -23.63
N ALA A 297 -9.85 -9.67 -23.42
CA ALA A 297 -10.72 -8.50 -23.44
C ALA A 297 -10.07 -7.38 -24.26
N THR A 298 -10.83 -6.75 -25.15
CA THR A 298 -10.31 -5.78 -26.13
C THR A 298 -11.31 -4.67 -26.45
N ALA A 299 -10.83 -3.50 -26.87
CA ALA A 299 -11.67 -2.47 -27.48
C ALA A 299 -12.05 -2.80 -28.94
N ASP A 300 -11.23 -3.62 -29.61
CA ASP A 300 -11.41 -4.00 -31.01
C ASP A 300 -10.91 -5.43 -31.25
N PRO A 301 -11.82 -6.40 -31.53
CA PRO A 301 -11.48 -7.78 -31.89
C PRO A 301 -10.74 -7.93 -33.22
N ALA A 302 -10.96 -7.05 -34.20
CA ALA A 302 -10.37 -7.16 -35.53
C ALA A 302 -8.88 -6.82 -35.54
N THR A 303 -8.45 -5.82 -34.74
CA THR A 303 -7.05 -5.38 -34.72
C THR A 303 -6.26 -5.78 -33.47
N LEU A 304 -6.93 -6.19 -32.39
CA LEU A 304 -6.32 -6.54 -31.09
C LEU A 304 -5.24 -5.52 -30.63
N PRO A 305 -5.60 -4.23 -30.48
CA PRO A 305 -4.66 -3.14 -30.25
C PRO A 305 -3.88 -3.33 -28.94
N ALA A 306 -2.54 -3.44 -29.01
CA ALA A 306 -1.67 -3.83 -27.89
C ALA A 306 -1.71 -2.97 -26.60
N LYS A 307 -2.40 -1.82 -26.59
CA LYS A 307 -2.66 -0.99 -25.39
C LYS A 307 -4.08 -1.13 -24.84
N ALA A 308 -4.99 -1.69 -25.63
CA ALA A 308 -6.41 -1.85 -25.36
C ALA A 308 -6.85 -3.30 -25.65
N THR A 309 -5.94 -4.25 -25.43
CA THR A 309 -6.21 -5.69 -25.40
C THR A 309 -5.46 -6.29 -24.22
N TRP A 310 -6.15 -7.10 -23.44
CA TRP A 310 -5.62 -7.81 -22.28
C TRP A 310 -5.95 -9.29 -22.38
N TYR A 311 -5.06 -10.10 -21.82
CA TYR A 311 -5.20 -11.54 -21.74
C TYR A 311 -5.00 -11.89 -20.27
N TRP A 312 -5.93 -12.58 -19.64
CA TRP A 312 -5.76 -13.04 -18.26
C TRP A 312 -6.37 -14.43 -18.07
N PRO A 313 -5.67 -15.36 -17.39
CA PRO A 313 -6.29 -16.56 -16.88
C PRO A 313 -6.92 -16.31 -15.51
N PRO A 314 -8.26 -16.33 -15.37
CA PRO A 314 -8.90 -16.35 -14.08
C PRO A 314 -9.04 -17.79 -13.55
N THR A 315 -8.85 -17.97 -12.25
CA THR A 315 -9.24 -19.19 -11.51
C THR A 315 -10.49 -18.98 -10.67
N CYS A 316 -11.01 -17.74 -10.59
CA CYS A 316 -12.34 -17.50 -10.05
C CYS A 316 -13.39 -18.13 -10.97
N PRO A 317 -14.42 -18.83 -10.43
CA PRO A 317 -15.58 -19.20 -11.22
C PRO A 317 -16.27 -17.94 -11.76
N ASP A 318 -16.90 -18.10 -12.91
CA ASP A 318 -17.85 -17.11 -13.44
C ASP A 318 -18.96 -16.89 -12.41
N PRO A 319 -19.36 -15.64 -12.10
CA PRO A 319 -20.44 -15.41 -11.14
C PRO A 319 -21.79 -15.92 -11.67
N ALA A 320 -21.91 -16.21 -12.97
CA ALA A 320 -23.09 -16.80 -13.59
C ALA A 320 -22.95 -18.31 -13.92
N ALA A 321 -21.79 -18.95 -13.70
CA ALA A 321 -21.62 -20.37 -13.99
C ALA A 321 -21.94 -21.27 -12.78
N PRO A 322 -22.50 -22.48 -13.00
CA PRO A 322 -22.65 -23.48 -11.94
C PRO A 322 -21.28 -23.92 -11.40
N ALA A 323 -21.20 -24.15 -10.09
CA ALA A 323 -19.97 -24.52 -9.41
C ALA A 323 -19.37 -25.83 -9.97
N ARG A 324 -18.15 -25.76 -10.50
CA ARG A 324 -17.39 -26.93 -10.97
C ARG A 324 -16.53 -27.52 -9.84
N PRO A 325 -16.42 -28.87 -9.72
CA PRO A 325 -15.56 -29.49 -8.73
C PRO A 325 -14.08 -29.22 -9.04
N ILE A 326 -13.29 -28.91 -8.01
CA ILE A 326 -11.84 -28.73 -8.13
C ILE A 326 -11.19 -30.11 -8.29
N VAL A 327 -10.76 -30.45 -9.50
CA VAL A 327 -9.98 -31.66 -9.77
C VAL A 327 -8.50 -31.37 -9.45
N PRO A 328 -7.82 -32.15 -8.60
CA PRO A 328 -6.40 -31.96 -8.31
C PRO A 328 -5.55 -32.04 -9.58
N ASN A 329 -4.56 -31.17 -9.71
CA ASN A 329 -3.59 -31.25 -10.81
C ASN A 329 -2.87 -32.61 -10.77
N PRO A 330 -2.75 -33.35 -11.89
CA PRO A 330 -1.99 -34.58 -11.93
C PRO A 330 -0.50 -34.30 -11.66
N PRO A 331 0.22 -35.21 -10.98
CA PRO A 331 1.64 -35.02 -10.69
C PRO A 331 2.47 -35.02 -11.97
N LEU A 332 3.30 -34.00 -12.15
CA LEU A 332 4.28 -33.92 -13.25
C LEU A 332 5.47 -34.84 -12.99
N THR A 333 5.24 -36.15 -13.03
CA THR A 333 6.31 -37.15 -13.10
C THR A 333 6.73 -37.38 -14.54
N CYS A 334 7.73 -36.63 -15.02
CA CYS A 334 8.53 -37.07 -16.16
C CYS A 334 10.01 -36.73 -15.91
N THR A 335 10.81 -37.79 -15.82
CA THR A 335 12.25 -37.75 -15.55
C THR A 335 13.01 -37.11 -16.70
N LYS A 336 13.82 -36.07 -16.42
CA LYS A 336 14.84 -35.60 -17.35
C LYS A 336 15.99 -36.61 -17.42
N SER A 337 15.99 -37.48 -18.43
CA SER A 337 17.20 -38.20 -18.83
C SER A 337 18.20 -37.24 -19.49
N SER A 338 19.45 -37.34 -19.09
CA SER A 338 20.55 -36.42 -19.41
C SER A 338 21.08 -36.52 -20.84
N GLY A 339 21.52 -35.38 -21.41
CA GLY A 339 22.26 -35.32 -22.67
C GLY A 339 23.16 -34.09 -22.77
N SER A 340 24.46 -34.29 -22.54
CA SER A 340 25.59 -33.36 -22.71
C SER A 340 25.75 -32.17 -21.74
N THR A 341 26.93 -32.16 -21.10
CA THR A 341 27.45 -31.13 -20.20
C THR A 341 28.10 -29.98 -20.96
N ALA A 342 27.61 -28.76 -20.75
CA ALA A 342 28.40 -27.54 -20.93
C ALA A 342 28.08 -26.57 -19.78
N SER A 343 29.08 -26.27 -18.97
CA SER A 343 28.97 -25.41 -17.78
C SER A 343 28.75 -23.94 -18.17
N GLY A 344 27.48 -23.52 -18.26
CA GLY A 344 27.07 -22.13 -18.52
C GLY A 344 26.51 -21.45 -17.27
N THR A 345 27.19 -20.41 -16.78
CA THR A 345 26.75 -19.59 -15.65
C THR A 345 25.50 -18.77 -15.98
N GLY A 346 24.33 -19.30 -15.60
CA GLY A 346 23.01 -18.73 -15.87
C GLY A 346 22.74 -17.38 -15.21
N SER A 347 23.24 -16.30 -15.81
CA SER A 347 22.91 -14.92 -15.44
C SER A 347 21.43 -14.65 -15.69
N SER A 348 20.60 -14.70 -14.64
CA SER A 348 19.16 -14.42 -14.76
C SER A 348 18.93 -12.92 -14.99
N ARG A 349 19.03 -12.53 -16.25
CA ARG A 349 18.76 -11.19 -16.78
C ARG A 349 17.27 -11.05 -17.15
N THR A 350 16.38 -11.33 -16.19
CA THR A 350 14.94 -11.11 -16.34
C THR A 350 14.62 -9.62 -16.19
N THR A 351 15.04 -8.81 -17.17
CA THR A 351 14.62 -7.40 -17.26
C THR A 351 13.30 -7.34 -18.00
N SER A 352 12.18 -7.34 -17.26
CA SER A 352 10.86 -7.08 -17.83
C SER A 352 10.86 -5.69 -18.48
N ARG A 353 10.72 -5.64 -19.80
CA ARG A 353 10.43 -4.41 -20.56
C ARG A 353 8.94 -4.38 -20.87
N SER A 354 8.09 -4.26 -19.85
CA SER A 354 6.70 -3.87 -20.07
C SER A 354 6.65 -2.39 -20.50
N ARG A 355 6.20 -2.14 -21.73
CA ARG A 355 5.80 -0.79 -22.21
C ARG A 355 4.31 -0.49 -21.90
N THR A 356 3.63 -1.42 -21.25
CA THR A 356 2.23 -1.34 -20.83
C THR A 356 2.11 -0.53 -19.54
N ASN A 357 1.86 0.77 -19.69
CA ASN A 357 1.39 1.61 -18.59
C ASN A 357 -0.12 1.38 -18.42
N SER A 358 -0.55 0.74 -17.33
CA SER A 358 -1.96 0.48 -17.02
C SER A 358 -2.71 1.71 -16.47
N GLY A 359 -2.04 2.85 -16.34
CA GLY A 359 -2.69 4.13 -16.11
C GLY A 359 -3.23 4.75 -17.40
N GLY A 360 -4.54 5.02 -17.43
CA GLY A 360 -5.16 5.89 -18.43
C GLY A 360 -4.57 7.31 -18.45
N PRO A 361 -4.94 8.14 -19.45
CA PRO A 361 -4.30 9.44 -19.68
C PRO A 361 -4.55 10.42 -18.52
N THR A 362 -3.55 10.59 -17.64
CA THR A 362 -3.51 11.71 -16.69
C THR A 362 -2.83 12.91 -17.33
N SER A 363 -3.56 14.00 -17.51
CA SER A 363 -3.08 15.28 -18.00
C SER A 363 -1.82 15.74 -17.23
N ARG A 364 -0.68 15.86 -17.92
CA ARG A 364 0.54 16.40 -17.33
C ARG A 364 0.55 17.93 -17.46
N PRO A 365 0.66 18.71 -16.38
CA PRO A 365 1.11 20.09 -16.49
C PRO A 365 2.59 20.11 -16.93
N ALA A 366 2.98 21.17 -17.64
CA ALA A 366 4.30 21.33 -18.25
C ALA A 366 5.45 21.36 -17.21
N PRO A 367 6.67 20.94 -17.58
CA PRO A 367 7.81 20.96 -16.66
C PRO A 367 8.28 22.39 -16.37
N THR A 368 8.33 22.76 -15.09
CA THR A 368 8.98 23.98 -14.60
C THR A 368 10.50 23.88 -14.78
N PRO A 369 11.21 24.93 -15.26
CA PRO A 369 12.65 24.86 -15.52
C PRO A 369 13.49 24.73 -14.23
N LEU A 370 14.70 24.18 -14.40
CA LEU A 370 15.67 23.94 -13.33
C LEU A 370 16.30 25.26 -12.84
N SER A 371 16.24 25.50 -11.52
CA SER A 371 17.02 26.56 -10.88
C SER A 371 18.48 26.12 -10.69
N ALA A 372 19.43 26.97 -11.08
CA ALA A 372 20.86 26.66 -11.10
C ALA A 372 21.53 26.82 -9.72
N ALA A 373 21.44 25.78 -8.87
CA ALA A 373 22.07 25.82 -7.53
C ALA A 373 22.64 24.48 -7.01
N THR A 374 22.74 23.42 -7.83
CA THR A 374 23.24 22.11 -7.37
C THR A 374 24.59 21.72 -7.99
N ARG A 375 25.71 22.10 -7.34
CA ARG A 375 27.02 21.43 -7.52
C ARG A 375 27.22 20.35 -6.45
N ARG A 376 27.91 19.27 -6.83
CA ARG A 376 28.16 18.05 -6.04
C ARG A 376 28.93 18.33 -4.74
N TRP A 377 28.51 17.75 -3.62
CA TRP A 377 29.37 17.55 -2.45
C TRP A 377 29.15 16.19 -1.77
N SER A 378 30.25 15.58 -1.35
CA SER A 378 30.33 14.26 -0.69
C SER A 378 30.35 14.41 0.83
N PRO A 379 29.78 13.47 1.61
CA PRO A 379 29.97 13.44 3.06
C PRO A 379 31.12 12.51 3.47
N ALA A 380 32.04 13.04 4.28
CA ALA A 380 33.00 12.23 5.05
C ALA A 380 32.30 11.50 6.21
N ARG A 381 32.96 10.47 6.77
CA ARG A 381 32.45 9.69 7.92
C ARG A 381 32.78 10.39 9.24
N SER A 382 31.96 10.16 10.26
CA SER A 382 32.39 10.28 11.66
C SER A 382 31.93 9.07 12.47
N ARG A 383 32.74 8.67 13.47
CA ARG A 383 32.52 7.59 14.43
C ARG A 383 32.44 8.19 15.82
N SER A 384 31.45 7.81 16.63
CA SER A 384 31.62 7.65 18.08
C SER A 384 30.48 6.83 18.67
N VAL A 385 30.80 5.99 19.64
CA VAL A 385 29.92 5.07 20.38
C VAL A 385 30.01 5.43 21.85
N GLY A 386 28.91 5.29 22.61
CA GLY A 386 28.93 5.51 24.07
C GLY A 386 27.68 4.98 24.79
N THR A 387 27.89 4.01 25.68
CA THR A 387 27.00 3.51 26.77
C THR A 387 27.98 3.18 27.92
N PRO A 388 27.64 3.08 29.24
CA PRO A 388 26.43 2.48 29.86
C PRO A 388 25.93 3.20 31.15
N GLY A 389 25.14 2.55 32.03
CA GLY A 389 25.06 2.97 33.46
C GLY A 389 23.70 2.87 34.19
N SER A 390 23.48 1.81 34.97
CA SER A 390 22.18 1.36 35.52
C SER A 390 21.90 1.59 37.04
N VAL A 391 20.61 1.77 37.41
CA VAL A 391 19.86 1.41 38.68
C VAL A 391 20.07 2.13 40.05
N ARG A 392 18.98 2.62 40.71
CA ARG A 392 18.33 2.09 41.97
C ARG A 392 17.28 3.03 42.64
N HIS A 393 16.34 2.42 43.38
CA HIS A 393 15.25 3.04 44.17
C HIS A 393 15.62 3.24 45.65
N PRO A 394 14.82 4.02 46.41
CA PRO A 394 14.23 3.48 47.65
C PRO A 394 12.70 3.72 47.81
N ARG A 395 12.13 3.11 48.86
CA ARG A 395 10.70 3.05 49.23
C ARG A 395 10.38 4.07 50.35
N PHE A 396 9.10 4.41 50.57
CA PHE A 396 8.39 4.26 51.88
C PHE A 396 6.89 4.64 51.79
N ARG A 397 6.12 4.25 52.81
CA ARG A 397 4.64 4.35 53.07
C ARG A 397 4.49 4.29 54.63
N PRO A 398 3.30 4.43 55.29
CA PRO A 398 1.92 4.67 54.84
C PRO A 398 1.13 5.68 55.75
N ALA A 399 -0.20 5.46 55.89
CA ALA A 399 -1.20 6.05 56.82
C ALA A 399 -1.96 7.31 56.31
N GLN A 400 -3.23 7.62 56.69
CA GLN A 400 -4.34 6.81 57.26
C GLN A 400 -5.71 7.54 57.13
N HIS A 401 -6.83 6.79 56.98
CA HIS A 401 -8.25 7.17 57.28
C HIS A 401 -8.87 8.43 56.59
N GLN A 402 -10.18 8.68 56.47
CA GLN A 402 -11.46 8.16 57.03
C GLN A 402 -12.56 8.18 55.90
N ARG A 403 -13.61 7.32 55.92
CA ARG A 403 -15.06 7.63 56.21
C ARG A 403 -15.59 9.00 55.70
N SER A 404 -16.81 9.18 55.15
CA SER A 404 -17.97 8.29 54.92
C SER A 404 -19.02 8.88 53.94
N ARG A 405 -19.89 8.01 53.42
CA ARG A 405 -21.15 8.21 52.62
C ARG A 405 -22.32 8.73 53.52
N PRO A 406 -23.63 8.91 53.12
CA PRO A 406 -24.34 8.70 51.83
C PRO A 406 -25.57 9.66 51.51
N LYS A 407 -26.45 9.24 50.55
CA LYS A 407 -27.93 9.50 50.39
C LYS A 407 -28.35 10.86 49.74
N ASN A 408 -29.46 11.00 48.98
CA ASN A 408 -30.49 10.05 48.49
C ASN A 408 -31.39 10.65 47.35
N ARG A 409 -31.95 9.79 46.44
CA ARG A 409 -33.31 9.85 45.76
C ARG A 409 -33.74 11.12 44.98
N ALA A 410 -34.63 11.13 43.97
CA ALA A 410 -35.25 10.19 43.01
C ALA A 410 -35.66 11.06 41.75
N GLY A 411 -35.64 10.62 40.48
CA GLY A 411 -36.65 9.81 39.76
C GLY A 411 -37.95 10.59 39.39
N PRO A 412 -38.69 10.30 38.29
CA PRO A 412 -38.32 9.67 37.00
C PRO A 412 -39.04 10.27 35.72
N ARG A 413 -38.87 9.61 34.56
CA ARG A 413 -39.68 9.63 33.30
C ARG A 413 -39.39 10.68 32.20
N GLY A 414 -38.96 10.17 31.05
CA GLY A 414 -38.95 10.79 29.71
C GLY A 414 -38.40 9.77 28.70
N GLY A 415 -39.16 9.42 27.66
CA GLY A 415 -38.80 8.33 26.72
C GLY A 415 -37.68 8.69 25.73
N PRO A 416 -37.04 7.69 25.09
CA PRO A 416 -35.83 7.93 24.29
C PRO A 416 -36.12 8.49 22.90
N THR A 417 -35.77 9.76 22.67
CA THR A 417 -35.39 10.23 21.33
C THR A 417 -34.16 9.46 20.88
N ARG A 418 -34.23 8.79 19.71
CA ARG A 418 -33.06 8.14 19.10
C ARG A 418 -31.97 9.20 18.86
N PRO A 419 -30.74 9.04 19.37
CA PRO A 419 -29.66 9.92 18.96
C PRO A 419 -29.36 9.69 17.48
N HIS A 420 -29.24 10.76 16.70
CA HIS A 420 -28.65 10.70 15.36
C HIS A 420 -27.29 10.01 15.46
N GLN A 421 -27.13 8.87 14.78
CA GLN A 421 -25.81 8.28 14.59
C GLN A 421 -24.99 9.25 13.72
N PRO A 422 -23.83 9.75 14.18
CA PRO A 422 -22.95 10.52 13.32
C PRO A 422 -22.39 9.57 12.26
N HIS A 423 -22.70 9.83 10.98
CA HIS A 423 -22.18 9.07 9.86
C HIS A 423 -20.65 8.96 9.94
N THR A 424 -20.12 7.75 10.13
CA THR A 424 -18.68 7.51 10.18
C THR A 424 -18.05 7.89 8.85
N ALA A 425 -17.26 8.96 8.88
CA ALA A 425 -16.65 9.54 7.70
C ALA A 425 -15.61 8.59 7.10
N SER A 426 -15.78 8.22 5.83
CA SER A 426 -14.80 7.41 5.08
C SER A 426 -13.40 8.00 5.18
N ARG A 427 -12.35 7.17 5.10
CA ARG A 427 -10.95 7.59 5.25
C ARG A 427 -10.56 8.84 4.44
N PRO A 428 -11.02 9.06 3.18
CA PRO A 428 -10.81 10.31 2.47
C PRO A 428 -11.50 11.53 3.11
N LYS A 429 -12.72 11.38 3.63
CA LYS A 429 -13.46 12.44 4.36
C LYS A 429 -12.80 12.72 5.71
N ALA A 430 -12.33 11.70 6.43
CA ALA A 430 -11.53 11.86 7.65
C ALA A 430 -10.20 12.60 7.40
N ILE A 431 -9.49 12.29 6.31
CA ILE A 431 -8.26 13.01 5.93
C ILE A 431 -8.56 14.46 5.53
N ARG A 432 -9.67 14.72 4.80
CA ARG A 432 -10.12 16.09 4.50
C ARG A 432 -10.46 16.86 5.78
N ALA A 433 -11.25 16.28 6.69
CA ALA A 433 -11.59 16.89 7.97
C ALA A 433 -10.35 17.17 8.83
N VAL A 434 -9.40 16.24 8.92
CA VAL A 434 -8.11 16.47 9.59
C VAL A 434 -7.37 17.65 8.96
N ARG A 435 -7.32 17.75 7.63
CA ARG A 435 -6.66 18.88 6.95
C ARG A 435 -7.40 20.21 7.16
N ALA A 436 -8.72 20.22 7.15
CA ALA A 436 -9.52 21.45 7.23
C ALA A 436 -9.29 22.26 8.54
N TRP A 437 -8.84 21.62 9.63
CA TRP A 437 -8.40 22.32 10.84
C TRP A 437 -6.87 22.28 11.03
N LEU A 438 -6.18 21.14 10.80
CA LEU A 438 -4.76 20.98 11.14
C LEU A 438 -3.85 21.94 10.35
N VAL A 439 -4.30 22.29 9.14
CA VAL A 439 -3.58 23.20 8.23
C VAL A 439 -3.63 24.64 8.74
N PRO A 440 -4.80 25.27 8.89
CA PRO A 440 -4.89 26.61 9.46
C PRO A 440 -4.29 26.70 10.86
N TRP A 441 -4.50 25.71 11.75
CA TRP A 441 -3.90 25.70 13.08
C TRP A 441 -2.37 25.83 13.04
N THR A 442 -1.73 25.00 12.22
CA THR A 442 -0.27 24.97 12.11
C THR A 442 0.27 26.22 11.40
N SER A 443 -0.47 26.77 10.44
CA SER A 443 -0.12 28.01 9.75
C SER A 443 -0.21 29.22 10.70
N LEU A 444 -1.32 29.40 11.41
CA LEU A 444 -1.52 30.51 12.35
C LEU A 444 -0.45 30.52 13.46
N GLN A 445 -0.17 29.36 14.07
CA GLN A 445 0.90 29.24 15.06
C GLN A 445 2.29 29.57 14.52
N ARG A 446 2.59 29.19 13.26
CA ARG A 446 3.88 29.48 12.61
C ARG A 446 4.01 30.94 12.24
N CYS A 447 3.01 31.51 11.56
CA CYS A 447 3.02 32.91 11.14
C CYS A 447 3.15 33.84 12.35
N TRP A 448 2.42 33.57 13.44
CA TRP A 448 2.56 34.36 14.66
C TRP A 448 3.97 34.26 15.27
N ARG A 449 4.50 33.05 15.48
CA ARG A 449 5.85 32.85 16.03
C ARG A 449 6.99 33.35 15.14
N ALA A 450 6.76 33.48 13.84
CA ALA A 450 7.73 34.05 12.91
C ALA A 450 7.76 35.59 12.98
N TRP A 451 6.68 36.22 13.46
CA TRP A 451 6.52 37.67 13.51
C TRP A 451 6.66 38.25 14.92
N SER A 452 6.36 37.47 15.97
CA SER A 452 6.39 37.92 17.35
C SER A 452 6.78 36.81 18.34
N ASN A 453 7.54 37.21 19.37
CA ASN A 453 7.85 36.40 20.55
C ASN A 453 6.80 36.57 21.67
N ALA A 454 5.87 37.51 21.54
CA ALA A 454 4.77 37.72 22.47
C ALA A 454 3.67 36.65 22.29
N PRO A 455 2.83 36.37 23.30
CA PRO A 455 1.61 35.59 23.10
C PRO A 455 0.70 36.25 22.03
N PRO A 456 -0.10 35.48 21.28
CA PRO A 456 -1.05 36.04 20.32
C PRO A 456 -2.11 36.92 21.02
N PRO A 457 -2.65 37.94 20.34
CA PRO A 457 -3.84 38.66 20.78
C PRO A 457 -4.98 37.69 21.12
N PRO A 458 -5.87 38.02 22.09
CA PRO A 458 -6.91 37.12 22.57
C PRO A 458 -7.75 36.48 21.46
N GLU A 459 -8.06 37.24 20.41
CA GLU A 459 -8.87 36.84 19.26
C GLU A 459 -8.15 35.80 18.40
N LEU A 460 -6.85 36.04 18.12
CA LEU A 460 -6.00 35.10 17.38
C LEU A 460 -5.71 33.85 18.23
N GLN A 461 -5.54 34.00 19.54
CA GLN A 461 -5.37 32.87 20.46
C GLN A 461 -6.66 32.03 20.55
N ALA A 462 -7.83 32.67 20.56
CA ALA A 462 -9.13 32.00 20.50
C ALA A 462 -9.30 31.24 19.17
N LEU A 463 -8.92 31.83 18.03
CA LEU A 463 -8.92 31.17 16.73
C LEU A 463 -7.97 29.96 16.72
N ILE A 464 -6.73 30.11 17.20
CA ILE A 464 -5.76 29.00 17.33
C ILE A 464 -6.31 27.91 18.26
N ASN A 465 -7.02 28.25 19.33
CA ASN A 465 -7.62 27.27 20.24
C ASN A 465 -8.80 26.54 19.59
N ALA A 466 -9.71 27.25 18.92
CA ALA A 466 -10.86 26.67 18.24
C ALA A 466 -10.42 25.70 17.13
N VAL A 467 -9.50 26.14 16.27
CA VAL A 467 -8.99 25.29 15.19
C VAL A 467 -8.17 24.12 15.76
N GLY A 468 -7.39 24.33 16.83
CA GLY A 468 -6.67 23.26 17.53
C GLY A 468 -7.57 22.23 18.22
N ALA A 469 -8.78 22.62 18.63
CA ALA A 469 -9.82 21.74 19.15
C ALA A 469 -10.54 20.92 18.06
N GLY A 470 -10.21 21.15 16.78
CA GLY A 470 -10.78 20.41 15.65
C GLY A 470 -11.93 21.10 14.94
N HIS A 471 -12.21 22.38 15.24
CA HIS A 471 -13.17 23.18 14.46
C HIS A 471 -12.48 23.62 13.14
N PRO A 472 -12.92 23.14 11.96
CA PRO A 472 -12.27 23.48 10.69
C PRO A 472 -12.45 24.94 10.31
N LEU A 473 -11.49 25.48 9.56
CA LEU A 473 -11.73 26.66 8.72
C LEU A 473 -11.90 26.15 7.30
N ASP A 474 -13.14 26.04 6.85
CA ASP A 474 -13.49 25.70 5.47
C ASP A 474 -13.23 26.89 4.55
N LEU A 475 -11.94 27.16 4.30
CA LEU A 475 -11.45 28.21 3.39
C LEU A 475 -11.83 27.98 1.91
N TYR A 476 -12.50 26.86 1.59
CA TYR A 476 -12.79 26.40 0.23
C TYR A 476 -14.15 25.68 0.09
N SER A 477 -15.14 26.00 0.91
CA SER A 477 -16.55 25.74 0.58
C SER A 477 -17.15 27.02 -0.03
N PRO A 478 -17.81 26.97 -1.20
CA PRO A 478 -18.74 28.03 -1.56
C PRO A 478 -19.90 28.05 -0.55
N ALA A 479 -20.47 29.24 -0.33
CA ALA A 479 -21.62 29.45 0.54
C ALA A 479 -22.90 28.79 -0.01
#